data_AF-A0A943S9B9-F1
#
_entry.id   AF-A0A943S9B9-F1
#
_cell.length_a   1.000
_cell.length_b   1.000
_cell.length_c   1.000
_cell.angle_alpha   90.00
_cell.angle_beta   90.00
_cell.angle_gamma   90.00
#
_symmetry.space_group_name_H-M   'P 1'
#
loop_
_entity.id
_entity.type
_entity.pdbx_description
1 polymer ?
#
loop_
_entity_poly.entity_id
_entity_poly.type
_entity_poly.pdbx_seq_one_letter_code
_entity_poly.pdbx_strand_id
1 'polypeptide(L)' 'MYQELSFISYYFHWGNSEVMKLDHASRRRWCQEISEIHKRINPSKQEHEKSILDMQPTRR' A
#
# COMPACT_ATOMS: atom_id res chain seq x y z
N MET A 1 4.92 10.36 -2.08
CA MET A 1 3.60 10.57 -2.71
C MET A 1 3.24 9.48 -3.73
N TYR A 2 4.02 9.24 -4.80
CA TYR A 2 3.61 8.26 -5.83
C TYR A 2 3.51 6.80 -5.32
N GLN A 3 4.38 6.39 -4.39
CA GLN A 3 4.35 5.05 -3.81
C GLN A 3 3.05 4.75 -3.04
N GLU A 4 2.58 5.69 -2.21
CA GLU A 4 1.31 5.55 -1.48
C GLU A 4 0.13 5.47 -2.45
N LEU A 5 0.20 6.25 -3.54
CA LEU A 5 -0.79 6.30 -4.60
C LEU A 5 -0.90 4.98 -5.37
N SER A 6 0.23 4.44 -5.82
CA SER A 6 0.28 3.15 -6.50
C SER A 6 -0.15 2.00 -5.60
N PHE A 7 0.18 2.07 -4.31
CA PHE A 7 -0.19 1.05 -3.33
C PHE A 7 -1.71 0.99 -3.14
N ILE A 8 -2.34 2.14 -2.86
CA ILE A 8 -3.80 2.23 -2.68
C ILE A 8 -4.52 1.83 -3.97
N SER A 9 -4.07 2.33 -5.13
CA SER A 9 -4.67 2.00 -6.43
C SER A 9 -4.55 0.52 -6.77
N TYR A 10 -3.45 -0.14 -6.41
CA TYR A 10 -3.27 -1.58 -6.63
C TYR A 10 -4.26 -2.43 -5.82
N TYR A 11 -4.46 -2.12 -4.54
CA TYR A 11 -5.31 -2.92 -3.65
C TYR A 11 -6.80 -2.60 -3.78
N PHE A 12 -7.17 -1.34 -3.99
CA PHE A 12 -8.58 -0.93 -4.09
C PHE A 12 -9.07 -0.76 -5.53
N HIS A 13 -8.18 -0.88 -6.52
CA HIS A 13 -8.47 -0.62 -7.93
C HIS A 13 -9.05 0.76 -8.23
N TRP A 14 -8.86 1.72 -7.31
CA TRP A 14 -9.26 3.10 -7.49
C TRP A 14 -8.42 3.79 -8.57
N GLY A 15 -9.07 4.68 -9.32
CA GLY A 15 -8.39 5.52 -10.28
C GLY A 15 -7.43 6.50 -9.62
N ASN A 16 -6.38 6.90 -10.34
CA ASN A 16 -5.41 7.89 -9.86
C ASN A 16 -6.08 9.19 -9.36
N SER A 17 -7.13 9.64 -10.04
CA SER A 17 -7.91 10.83 -9.68
C SER A 17 -8.67 10.69 -8.36
N GLU A 18 -9.09 9.49 -7.98
CA GLU A 18 -9.81 9.24 -6.74
C GLU A 18 -8.84 9.23 -5.55
N VAL A 19 -7.70 8.57 -5.71
CA VAL A 19 -6.66 8.53 -4.67
C VAL A 19 -6.00 9.90 -4.49
N MET A 20 -5.88 10.70 -5.55
CA MET A 20 -5.36 12.08 -5.46
C MET A 20 -6.28 13.03 -4.68
N LYS A 21 -7.59 12.74 -4.59
CA LYS A 21 -8.52 13.54 -3.78
C LYS A 21 -8.33 13.32 -2.28
N LEU A 22 -7.68 12.23 -1.88
CA LEU A 22 -7.38 11.95 -0.49
C LEU A 22 -6.24 12.86 -0.01
N ASP A 23 -6.41 13.42 1.18
CA ASP A 23 -5.32 14.12 1.86
C ASP A 23 -4.18 13.14 2.21
N HIS A 24 -3.01 13.70 2.51
CA HIS A 24 -1.82 12.89 2.78
C HIS A 24 -2.00 12.01 4.04
N ALA A 25 -2.73 12.50 5.04
CA ALA A 25 -3.00 11.76 6.26
C ALA A 25 -3.92 10.55 6.00
N SER A 26 -5.00 10.71 5.22
CA SER A 26 -5.87 9.59 4.87
C SER A 26 -5.13 8.55 4.04
N ARG A 27 -4.31 8.97 3.07
CA ARG A 27 -3.50 8.03 2.27
C ARG A 27 -2.61 7.16 3.16
N ARG A 28 -1.93 7.77 4.14
CA ARG A 28 -1.11 7.01 5.09
C ARG A 28 -1.92 6.05 5.96
N ARG A 29 -3.07 6.49 6.44
CA ARG A 29 -3.98 5.63 7.22
C ARG A 29 -4.44 4.43 6.39
N TRP A 30 -4.86 4.65 5.14
CA TRP A 30 -5.26 3.58 4.24
C TRP A 30 -4.13 2.58 4.01
N CYS A 31 -2.89 3.04 3.78
CA CYS A 31 -1.75 2.14 3.65
C CYS A 31 -1.55 1.25 4.89
N GLN A 32 -1.72 1.80 6.09
CA GLN A 32 -1.63 1.03 7.35
C GLN A 32 -2.75 -0.01 7.46
N GLU A 33 -4.01 0.38 7.23
CA GLU A 33 -5.15 -0.52 7.31
C GLU A 33 -5.04 -1.70 6.31
N ILE A 34 -4.67 -1.42 5.06
CA ILE A 34 -4.43 -2.46 4.05
C ILE A 34 -3.36 -3.44 4.52
N SER A 35 -2.26 -2.92 5.08
CA SER A 35 -1.15 -3.74 5.57
C SER A 35 -1.58 -4.63 6.76
N GLU A 36 -2.37 -4.10 7.67
CA GLU A 36 -2.90 -4.85 8.83
C GLU A 36 -3.90 -5.92 8.40
N ILE A 37 -4.78 -5.61 7.45
CA ILE A 37 -5.71 -6.59 6.87
C ILE A 37 -4.95 -7.73 6.20
N HIS A 38 -3.94 -7.42 5.37
CA HIS A 38 -3.14 -8.44 4.67
C HIS A 38 -2.41 -9.36 5.65
N LYS A 39 -1.84 -8.80 6.73
CA LYS A 39 -1.21 -9.58 7.80
C LYS A 39 -2.18 -10.51 8.52
N ARG A 40 -3.40 -10.05 8.79
CA ARG A 40 -4.44 -10.86 9.47
C ARG A 40 -4.96 -12.00 8.59
N ILE A 41 -5.08 -11.77 7.29
CA ILE A 41 -5.59 -12.77 6.34
C ILE A 41 -4.54 -13.84 6.03
N ASN A 42 -3.24 -13.51 6.07
CA ASN A 42 -2.14 -14.45 5.84
C ASN A 42 -1.28 -14.69 7.10
N PRO A 43 -1.81 -15.34 8.15
CA PRO A 43 -1.04 -15.59 9.37
C PRO A 43 0.13 -16.59 9.18
N SER A 44 0.14 -17.36 8.08
CA SER A 44 1.08 -18.47 7.84
C SER A 44 2.12 -18.23 6.74
N LYS A 45 2.13 -17.08 6.06
CA LYS A 45 3.10 -16.76 4.99
C LYS A 45 3.80 -15.43 5.26
N GLN A 46 4.67 -15.42 6.27
CA GLN A 46 5.45 -14.21 6.60
C GLN A 46 6.76 -14.06 5.79
N GLU A 47 7.13 -15.02 4.93
CA GLU A 47 8.49 -15.02 4.35
C GLU A 47 8.66 -14.39 2.96
N HIS A 48 7.62 -14.17 2.15
CA HIS A 48 7.90 -13.87 0.73
C HIS A 48 7.01 -12.87 -0.03
N GLU A 49 5.98 -12.29 0.56
CA GLU A 49 5.29 -11.13 -0.04
C GLU A 49 5.82 -9.86 0.61
N LYS A 50 7.02 -9.43 0.16
CA LYS A 50 7.53 -8.10 0.51
C LYS A 50 6.43 -7.10 0.17
N SER A 51 5.97 -6.34 1.15
CA SER A 51 5.03 -5.26 0.87
C SER A 51 5.65 -4.38 -0.20
N ILE A 52 4.88 -3.92 -1.18
CA ILE A 52 5.37 -2.99 -2.21
C ILE A 52 6.07 -1.77 -1.58
N LEU A 53 5.73 -1.43 -0.34
CA LEU A 53 6.38 -0.41 0.48
C LEU A 53 7.79 -0.81 0.99
N ASP A 54 8.02 -2.10 1.24
CA ASP A 54 9.31 -2.68 1.64
C ASP A 54 10.22 -2.95 0.43
N MET A 55 9.66 -2.94 -0.78
CA MET A 55 10.38 -2.99 -2.04
C MET A 55 11.04 -1.62 -2.28
N GLN A 56 12.10 -1.33 -1.51
CA GLN A 56 13.00 -0.23 -1.80
C GLN A 56 13.47 -0.40 -3.26
N PRO A 57 13.26 0.59 -4.16
CA PRO A 57 13.94 0.54 -5.44
C PRO A 57 15.43 0.53 -5.11
N THR A 58 16.16 -0.49 -5.55
CA THR A 58 17.62 -0.46 -5.56
C THR A 58 18.02 0.78 -6.35
N ARG A 59 18.23 1.90 -5.65
CA ARG A 59 18.94 3.06 -6.20
C ARG A 59 20.34 2.55 -6.49
N ARG A 60 20.60 2.28 -7.77
CA ARG A 60 21.96 2.30 -8.30
C ARG A 60 22.42 3.74 -8.41
#